data_AF-A0A9N8E107-F1
#
_entry.id   AF-A0A9N8E107-F1
#
_cell.length_a   1.000
_cell.length_b   1.000
_cell.length_c   1.000
_cell.angle_alpha   90.00
_cell.angle_beta   90.00
_cell.angle_gamma   90.00
#
_symmetry.space_group_name_H-M   'P 1'
#
loop_
_entity.id
_entity.type
_entity.pdbx_description
1 polymer ?
#
loop_
_entity_poly.entity_id
_entity_poly.type
_entity_poly.pdbx_seq_one_letter_code
_entity_poly.pdbx_strand_id
1 'polypeptide(L)'
;MSVSAATRKSIKKYFGLGGMFALGKNGPFTMHDVDDDLFPAVWSFIAEVLETEVDLSRLIVEELSIFYSQKNDCPICIDAHTLLEEAAKAVDDDNAVLSCQAKAYGETVYMATTMREPIPDTAQLTQLYPDLSEANRAEIALVLLVYQYMNRVVRALLGEHVSTAMFGVPRPVATVVESSKGFWLYKKMLKPFLSKGLRKKNKPGISGELFPKESKGDEFELPEHLANAELGGHERARSLARVYQLVDKLYYSRINQTGMVSTKMIAILDAPENQLPKTIGTNKINWALVHMPTHVFKKQMDKTIDQEVAQVLLLVDIMPDALERSYCWRAVNKEYGKEQARLLVFWWALRCTFVKQAKGLVRTSSIERRGDTENTDTASLSESFVSED
;
A
#
# COMPACT_ATOMS: atom_id res chain seq x y z
N MET A 1 -6.29 -23.96 2.08
CA MET A 1 -6.09 -24.47 0.69
C MET A 1 -4.61 -24.53 0.35
N SER A 2 -4.23 -25.28 -0.69
CA SER A 2 -2.86 -25.29 -1.23
C SER A 2 -2.71 -24.19 -2.27
N VAL A 3 -1.65 -23.37 -2.18
CA VAL A 3 -1.35 -22.34 -3.17
C VAL A 3 -1.38 -22.90 -4.59
N SER A 4 -2.12 -22.26 -5.51
CA SER A 4 -2.32 -22.79 -6.87
C SER A 4 -0.98 -23.11 -7.56
N ALA A 5 -0.96 -24.17 -8.39
CA ALA A 5 0.26 -24.57 -9.09
C ALA A 5 0.76 -23.48 -10.06
N ALA A 6 -0.18 -22.75 -10.68
CA ALA A 6 0.10 -21.60 -11.53
C ALA A 6 0.77 -20.47 -10.74
N THR A 7 0.18 -20.08 -9.61
CA THR A 7 0.73 -19.10 -8.66
C THR A 7 2.18 -19.46 -8.27
N ARG A 8 2.43 -20.70 -7.84
CA ARG A 8 3.78 -21.14 -7.46
C ARG A 8 4.75 -21.10 -8.62
N LYS A 9 4.32 -21.47 -9.83
CA LYS A 9 5.14 -21.44 -11.04
C LYS A 9 5.54 -20.00 -11.39
N SER A 10 4.61 -19.06 -11.30
CA SER A 10 4.85 -17.63 -11.53
C SER A 10 5.87 -17.06 -10.52
N ILE A 11 5.68 -17.32 -9.23
CA ILE A 11 6.60 -16.90 -8.17
C ILE A 11 8.01 -17.44 -8.44
N LYS A 12 8.14 -18.74 -8.74
CA LYS A 12 9.42 -19.39 -9.03
C LYS A 12 10.14 -18.86 -10.27
N LYS A 13 9.41 -18.42 -11.30
CA LYS A 13 10.00 -17.97 -12.58
C LYS A 13 10.72 -16.63 -12.46
N TYR A 14 10.21 -15.73 -11.62
CA TYR A 14 10.59 -14.32 -11.65
C TYR A 14 11.31 -13.83 -10.41
N PHE A 15 11.00 -14.36 -9.23
CA PHE A 15 11.81 -14.08 -8.06
C PHE A 15 13.02 -15.00 -8.07
N GLY A 16 14.22 -14.42 -7.97
CA GLY A 16 15.45 -15.21 -7.78
C GLY A 16 15.37 -16.17 -6.58
N LEU A 17 14.47 -15.86 -5.64
CA LEU A 17 14.16 -16.63 -4.43
C LEU A 17 12.77 -17.27 -4.45
N GLY A 18 12.06 -17.19 -5.57
CA GLY A 18 10.72 -17.72 -5.70
C GLY A 18 10.63 -19.22 -5.41
N GLY A 19 11.73 -19.96 -5.61
CA GLY A 19 11.88 -21.34 -5.16
C GLY A 19 11.70 -21.52 -3.65
N MET A 20 12.34 -20.66 -2.85
CA MET A 20 12.23 -20.65 -1.39
C MET A 20 10.89 -20.08 -0.94
N PHE A 21 10.44 -18.99 -1.53
CA PHE A 21 9.21 -18.29 -1.11
C PHE A 21 7.94 -19.04 -1.48
N ALA A 22 7.99 -19.85 -2.54
CA ALA A 22 6.90 -20.75 -2.90
C ALA A 22 6.77 -21.97 -1.97
N LEU A 23 7.63 -22.15 -0.95
CA LEU A 23 7.48 -23.22 0.04
C LEU A 23 6.52 -22.84 1.16
N GLY A 24 6.52 -21.57 1.58
CA GLY A 24 5.59 -21.05 2.57
C GLY A 24 4.14 -21.13 2.07
N LYS A 25 3.21 -21.60 2.91
CA LYS A 25 1.77 -21.58 2.59
C LYS A 25 1.13 -20.22 2.84
N ASN A 26 1.63 -19.47 3.82
CA ASN A 26 1.17 -18.14 4.20
C ASN A 26 2.35 -17.16 4.23
N GLY A 27 3.20 -17.17 3.20
CA GLY A 27 4.26 -16.16 3.10
C GLY A 27 3.72 -14.85 2.48
N PRO A 28 4.50 -13.76 2.52
CA PRO A 28 4.18 -12.52 1.82
C PRO A 28 3.86 -12.76 0.33
N PHE A 29 4.47 -13.80 -0.24
CA PHE A 29 4.32 -14.19 -1.63
C PHE A 29 3.02 -14.93 -1.96
N THR A 30 2.47 -15.68 -1.01
CA THR A 30 1.35 -16.60 -1.25
C THR A 30 0.07 -16.20 -0.52
N MET A 31 0.13 -15.18 0.33
CA MET A 31 -0.99 -14.77 1.17
C MET A 31 -2.20 -14.27 0.37
N HIS A 32 -1.98 -13.78 -0.85
CA HIS A 32 -3.00 -13.29 -1.78
C HIS A 32 -3.79 -14.37 -2.52
N ASP A 33 -3.40 -15.66 -2.41
CA ASP A 33 -4.06 -16.80 -3.07
C ASP A 33 -5.43 -17.17 -2.44
N VAL A 34 -6.05 -16.22 -1.75
CA VAL A 34 -7.39 -16.34 -1.13
C VAL A 34 -8.51 -15.99 -2.11
N ASP A 35 -8.18 -15.32 -3.22
CA ASP A 35 -9.10 -14.99 -4.30
C ASP A 35 -8.33 -14.98 -5.64
N ASP A 36 -8.95 -15.55 -6.67
CA ASP A 36 -8.33 -15.77 -7.98
C ASP A 36 -8.08 -14.47 -8.77
N ASP A 37 -8.78 -13.38 -8.45
CA ASP A 37 -8.56 -12.06 -9.05
C ASP A 37 -7.51 -11.27 -8.25
N LEU A 38 -7.48 -11.46 -6.92
CA LEU A 38 -6.58 -10.74 -6.01
C LEU A 38 -5.10 -11.04 -6.31
N PHE A 39 -4.74 -12.32 -6.39
CA PHE A 39 -3.35 -12.71 -6.58
C PHE A 39 -2.77 -12.12 -7.88
N PRO A 40 -3.38 -12.32 -9.07
CA PRO A 40 -2.87 -11.76 -10.33
C PRO A 40 -2.66 -10.25 -10.33
N ALA A 41 -3.62 -9.47 -9.85
CA ALA A 41 -3.55 -8.02 -9.92
C ALA A 41 -2.44 -7.48 -9.01
N VAL A 42 -2.43 -7.89 -7.74
CA VAL A 42 -1.45 -7.43 -6.76
C VAL A 42 -0.05 -7.87 -7.14
N TRP A 43 0.13 -9.11 -7.59
CA TRP A 43 1.45 -9.58 -8.00
C TRP A 43 1.97 -8.93 -9.27
N SER A 44 1.09 -8.63 -10.21
CA SER A 44 1.48 -7.86 -11.39
C SER A 44 2.05 -6.51 -10.96
N PHE A 45 1.35 -5.81 -10.07
CA PHE A 45 1.78 -4.52 -9.59
C PHE A 45 3.11 -4.59 -8.83
N ILE A 46 3.24 -5.52 -7.87
CA ILE A 46 4.49 -5.70 -7.11
C ILE A 46 5.66 -6.04 -8.05
N ALA A 47 5.46 -6.92 -9.04
CA ALA A 47 6.52 -7.30 -9.96
C ALA A 47 6.94 -6.13 -10.87
N GLU A 48 5.99 -5.37 -11.43
CA GLU A 48 6.30 -4.21 -12.27
C GLU A 48 6.92 -3.05 -11.48
N VAL A 49 6.70 -2.95 -10.17
CA VAL A 49 7.29 -1.87 -9.35
C VAL A 49 8.65 -2.27 -8.79
N LEU A 50 8.82 -3.51 -8.33
CA LEU A 50 10.03 -3.92 -7.59
C LEU A 50 11.03 -4.73 -8.42
N GLU A 51 10.59 -5.49 -9.43
CA GLU A 51 11.44 -6.48 -10.11
C GLU A 51 11.89 -6.09 -11.51
N THR A 52 11.28 -5.06 -12.12
CA THR A 52 11.64 -4.58 -13.45
C THR A 52 12.69 -3.50 -13.39
N GLU A 53 13.60 -3.49 -14.36
CA GLU A 53 14.64 -2.48 -14.50
C GLU A 53 14.05 -1.10 -14.79
N VAL A 54 14.44 -0.13 -13.97
CA VAL A 54 14.15 1.30 -14.08
C VAL A 54 15.41 2.09 -13.73
N ASP A 55 15.35 3.41 -13.84
CA ASP A 55 16.48 4.31 -13.53
C ASP A 55 16.86 4.34 -12.04
N LEU A 56 16.01 3.80 -11.15
CA LEU A 56 16.34 3.55 -9.74
C LEU A 56 17.05 2.21 -9.56
N SER A 57 18.23 2.25 -8.94
CA SER A 57 18.97 1.04 -8.59
C SER A 57 18.20 0.20 -7.57
N ARG A 58 18.47 -1.12 -7.57
CA ARG A 58 17.82 -2.03 -6.63
C ARG A 58 18.19 -1.66 -5.20
N LEU A 59 19.43 -1.22 -4.96
CA LEU A 59 19.86 -0.71 -3.66
C LEU A 59 18.93 0.39 -3.13
N ILE A 60 18.62 1.42 -3.92
CA ILE A 60 17.75 2.52 -3.49
C ILE A 60 16.32 2.01 -3.21
N VAL A 61 15.80 1.11 -4.05
CA VAL A 61 14.48 0.50 -3.83
C VAL A 61 14.43 -0.24 -2.50
N GLU A 62 15.44 -1.04 -2.15
CA GLU A 62 15.51 -1.76 -0.88
C GLU A 62 15.66 -0.81 0.32
N GLU A 63 16.43 0.27 0.19
CA GLU A 63 16.54 1.29 1.24
C GLU A 63 15.22 2.00 1.50
N LEU A 64 14.46 2.35 0.46
CA LEU A 64 13.10 2.90 0.59
C LEU A 64 12.14 1.89 1.20
N SER A 65 12.28 0.61 0.83
CA SER A 65 11.49 -0.50 1.37
C SER A 65 11.67 -0.62 2.88
N ILE A 66 12.92 -0.57 3.36
CA ILE A 66 13.26 -0.56 4.79
C ILE A 66 12.69 0.69 5.46
N PHE A 67 12.90 1.86 4.87
CA PHE A 67 12.44 3.14 5.41
C PHE A 67 10.93 3.17 5.63
N TYR A 68 10.12 2.82 4.62
CA TYR A 68 8.66 2.77 4.77
C TYR A 68 8.22 1.68 5.75
N SER A 69 8.90 0.54 5.77
CA SER A 69 8.60 -0.53 6.73
C SER A 69 8.92 -0.16 8.18
N GLN A 70 9.94 0.68 8.41
CA GLN A 70 10.21 1.28 9.73
C GLN A 70 9.11 2.26 10.13
N LYS A 71 8.70 3.14 9.22
CA LYS A 71 7.59 4.09 9.47
C LYS A 71 6.26 3.39 9.76
N ASN A 72 6.06 2.22 9.17
CA ASN A 72 4.89 1.37 9.35
C ASN A 72 5.07 0.25 10.38
N ASP A 73 6.12 0.29 11.22
CA ASP A 73 6.38 -0.71 12.28
C ASP A 73 6.20 -2.18 11.80
N CYS A 74 6.82 -2.56 10.68
CA CYS A 74 6.70 -3.89 10.09
C CYS A 74 8.02 -4.68 10.17
N PRO A 75 8.31 -5.40 11.27
CA PRO A 75 9.55 -6.13 11.47
C PRO A 75 9.87 -7.12 10.34
N ILE A 76 8.84 -7.85 9.87
CA ILE A 76 9.01 -8.85 8.81
C ILE A 76 9.57 -8.20 7.53
N CYS A 77 9.03 -7.05 7.13
CA CYS A 77 9.50 -6.36 5.94
C CYS A 77 10.88 -5.73 6.19
N ILE A 78 11.13 -5.12 7.36
CA ILE A 78 12.45 -4.56 7.69
C ILE A 78 13.53 -5.62 7.55
N ASP A 79 13.33 -6.79 8.16
CA ASP A 79 14.29 -7.88 8.13
C ASP A 79 14.46 -8.43 6.71
N ALA A 80 13.36 -8.70 5.99
CA ALA A 80 13.42 -9.20 4.62
C ALA A 80 14.18 -8.24 3.68
N HIS A 81 13.92 -6.94 3.78
CA HIS A 81 14.55 -5.94 2.94
C HIS A 81 15.99 -5.61 3.38
N THR A 82 16.32 -5.76 4.66
CA THR A 82 17.73 -5.70 5.14
C THR A 82 18.59 -6.83 4.56
N LEU A 83 18.00 -8.00 4.32
CA LEU A 83 18.69 -9.10 3.63
C LEU A 83 18.92 -8.77 2.15
N LEU A 84 17.91 -8.19 1.48
CA LEU A 84 17.97 -7.85 0.07
C LEU A 84 18.89 -6.64 -0.20
N GLU A 85 18.86 -5.61 0.65
CA GLU A 85 19.76 -4.45 0.59
C GLU A 85 21.23 -4.89 0.61
N GLU A 86 21.60 -5.83 1.49
CA GLU A 86 22.96 -6.37 1.54
C GLU A 86 23.37 -7.10 0.27
N ALA A 87 22.41 -7.80 -0.33
CA ALA A 87 22.63 -8.48 -1.60
C ALA A 87 22.76 -7.46 -2.74
N ALA A 88 21.97 -6.37 -2.70
CA ALA A 88 22.02 -5.27 -3.66
C ALA A 88 23.36 -4.53 -3.61
N LYS A 89 23.91 -4.27 -2.41
CA LYS A 89 25.26 -3.70 -2.21
C LYS A 89 26.38 -4.51 -2.87
N ALA A 90 26.15 -5.78 -3.21
CA ALA A 90 27.13 -6.63 -3.87
C ALA A 90 27.05 -6.59 -5.41
N VAL A 91 26.05 -5.91 -5.98
CA VAL A 91 25.78 -5.90 -7.43
C VAL A 91 25.55 -4.50 -8.01
N ASP A 92 25.12 -3.54 -7.20
CA ASP A 92 24.89 -2.16 -7.61
C ASP A 92 26.01 -1.24 -7.09
N ASP A 93 26.39 -0.26 -7.90
CA ASP A 93 27.26 0.83 -7.46
C ASP A 93 26.45 1.84 -6.63
N ASP A 94 27.01 2.24 -5.49
CA ASP A 94 26.38 3.19 -4.58
C ASP A 94 26.37 4.61 -5.17
N ASN A 95 25.18 5.15 -5.42
CA ASN A 95 24.99 6.57 -5.70
C ASN A 95 24.39 7.24 -4.46
N ALA A 96 25.26 7.57 -3.50
CA ALA A 96 24.88 8.11 -2.20
C ALA A 96 24.05 9.42 -2.31
N VAL A 97 24.33 10.26 -3.31
CA VAL A 97 23.58 11.51 -3.54
C VAL A 97 22.14 11.19 -3.95
N LEU A 98 21.98 10.31 -4.94
CA LEU A 98 20.66 9.90 -5.42
C LEU A 98 19.87 9.15 -4.32
N SER A 99 20.52 8.27 -3.55
CA SER A 99 19.91 7.59 -2.39
C SER A 99 19.41 8.59 -1.34
N CYS A 100 20.22 9.59 -1.00
CA CYS A 100 19.85 10.62 -0.04
C CYS A 100 18.61 11.42 -0.50
N GLN A 101 18.60 11.88 -1.75
CA GLN A 101 17.43 12.59 -2.31
C GLN A 101 16.21 11.69 -2.43
N ALA A 102 16.38 10.41 -2.82
CA ALA A 102 15.29 9.46 -2.91
C ALA A 102 14.62 9.24 -1.56
N LYS A 103 15.39 9.08 -0.47
CA LYS A 103 14.85 8.97 0.90
C LYS A 103 14.16 10.26 1.35
N ALA A 104 14.76 11.42 1.08
CA ALA A 104 14.18 12.71 1.45
C ALA A 104 12.85 12.97 0.72
N TYR A 105 12.78 12.65 -0.58
CA TYR A 105 11.53 12.70 -1.33
C TYR A 105 10.54 11.64 -0.84
N GLY A 106 11.00 10.43 -0.55
CA GLY A 106 10.17 9.37 0.03
C GLY A 106 9.49 9.77 1.34
N GLU A 107 10.18 10.49 2.23
CA GLU A 107 9.57 11.06 3.44
C GLU A 107 8.46 12.06 3.10
N THR A 108 8.69 12.96 2.14
CA THR A 108 7.67 13.93 1.68
C THR A 108 6.41 13.23 1.18
N VAL A 109 6.57 12.22 0.32
CA VAL A 109 5.44 11.45 -0.20
C VAL A 109 4.76 10.63 0.90
N TYR A 110 5.52 10.04 1.82
CA TYR A 110 4.99 9.30 2.97
C TYR A 110 4.16 10.22 3.89
N MET A 111 4.64 11.44 4.17
CA MET A 111 3.90 12.44 4.95
C MET A 111 2.63 12.88 4.22
N ALA A 112 2.72 13.22 2.94
CA ALA A 112 1.56 13.63 2.12
C ALA A 112 0.46 12.57 2.11
N THR A 113 0.81 11.30 1.87
CA THR A 113 -0.16 10.19 1.86
C THR A 113 -0.73 9.87 3.24
N THR A 114 0.06 10.03 4.31
CA THR A 114 -0.39 9.81 5.70
C THR A 114 -1.33 10.92 6.18
N MET A 115 -0.97 12.16 5.85
CA MET A 115 -1.73 13.36 6.24
C MET A 115 -2.90 13.64 5.28
N ARG A 116 -2.94 12.98 4.13
CA ARG A 116 -3.89 13.21 3.03
C ARG A 116 -3.81 14.65 2.51
N GLU A 117 -2.59 15.17 2.48
CA GLU A 117 -2.26 16.50 1.99
C GLU A 117 -1.60 16.36 0.61
N PRO A 118 -1.82 17.29 -0.32
CA PRO A 118 -1.22 17.22 -1.64
C PRO A 118 0.31 17.38 -1.56
N ILE A 119 1.02 16.71 -2.45
CA ILE A 119 2.46 16.94 -2.63
C ILE A 119 2.72 18.30 -3.31
N PRO A 120 3.90 18.91 -3.07
CA PRO A 120 4.32 20.11 -3.79
C PRO A 120 4.26 19.93 -5.32
N ASP A 121 4.12 21.05 -6.05
CA ASP A 121 4.13 21.04 -7.51
C ASP A 121 5.48 20.58 -8.10
N THR A 122 5.49 20.22 -9.39
CA THR A 122 6.69 19.69 -10.07
C THR A 122 7.88 20.64 -10.03
N ALA A 123 7.66 21.96 -10.07
CA ALA A 123 8.74 22.95 -10.06
C ALA A 123 9.40 22.99 -8.69
N GLN A 124 8.61 23.02 -7.62
CA GLN A 124 9.09 22.96 -6.24
C GLN A 124 9.81 21.64 -5.96
N LEU A 125 9.26 20.50 -6.40
CA LEU A 125 9.91 19.21 -6.26
C LEU A 125 11.25 19.14 -7.01
N THR A 126 11.34 19.76 -8.19
CA THR A 126 12.59 19.82 -8.95
C THR A 126 13.63 20.70 -8.25
N GLN A 127 13.21 21.77 -7.58
CA GLN A 127 14.11 22.58 -6.76
C GLN A 127 14.59 21.86 -5.50
N LEU A 128 13.70 21.11 -4.84
CA LEU A 128 14.01 20.38 -3.60
C LEU A 128 14.83 19.11 -3.84
N TYR A 129 14.63 18.46 -4.98
CA TYR A 129 15.25 17.17 -5.35
C TYR A 129 15.78 17.22 -6.79
N PRO A 130 16.84 18.01 -7.05
CA PRO A 130 17.32 18.29 -8.41
C PRO A 130 17.90 17.08 -9.14
N ASP A 131 18.35 16.05 -8.42
CA ASP A 131 18.92 14.83 -9.01
C ASP A 131 17.86 13.73 -9.25
N LEU A 132 16.61 13.96 -8.84
CA LEU A 132 15.49 13.07 -9.14
C LEU A 132 14.74 13.52 -10.39
N SER A 133 14.80 12.69 -11.44
CA SER A 133 13.90 12.82 -12.59
C SER A 133 12.44 12.64 -12.18
N GLU A 134 11.52 13.08 -13.05
CA GLU A 134 10.08 12.87 -12.84
C GLU A 134 9.72 11.38 -12.77
N ALA A 135 10.30 10.56 -13.66
CA ALA A 135 10.19 9.11 -13.60
C ALA A 135 10.64 8.54 -12.25
N ASN A 136 11.82 8.94 -11.73
CA ASN A 136 12.29 8.47 -10.42
C ASN A 136 11.34 8.88 -9.28
N ARG A 137 10.79 10.09 -9.33
CA ARG A 137 9.79 10.54 -8.35
C ARG A 137 8.50 9.71 -8.42
N ALA A 138 8.05 9.34 -9.62
CA ALA A 138 6.90 8.45 -9.78
C ALA A 138 7.18 7.06 -9.22
N GLU A 139 8.35 6.48 -9.52
CA GLU A 139 8.76 5.18 -9.00
C GLU A 139 8.84 5.15 -7.47
N ILE A 140 9.42 6.17 -6.84
CA ILE A 140 9.49 6.26 -5.36
C ILE A 140 8.08 6.28 -4.75
N ALA A 141 7.13 6.97 -5.38
CA ALA A 141 5.73 6.98 -4.95
C ALA A 141 5.06 5.60 -5.12
N LEU A 142 5.37 4.87 -6.20
CA LEU A 142 4.85 3.52 -6.39
C LEU A 142 5.43 2.52 -5.39
N VAL A 143 6.73 2.62 -5.09
CA VAL A 143 7.37 1.82 -4.02
C VAL A 143 6.68 2.08 -2.69
N LEU A 144 6.37 3.35 -2.36
CA LEU A 144 5.60 3.68 -1.17
C LEU A 144 4.23 2.99 -1.15
N LEU A 145 3.46 3.05 -2.24
CA LEU A 145 2.13 2.41 -2.31
C LEU A 145 2.24 0.89 -2.08
N VAL A 146 3.23 0.23 -2.70
CA VAL A 146 3.50 -1.19 -2.47
C VAL A 146 3.72 -1.46 -0.98
N TYR A 147 4.58 -0.67 -0.30
CA TYR A 147 4.87 -0.94 1.12
C TYR A 147 3.79 -0.50 2.09
N GLN A 148 3.04 0.56 1.82
CA GLN A 148 1.85 0.89 2.61
C GLN A 148 0.83 -0.25 2.58
N TYR A 149 0.66 -0.87 1.41
CA TYR A 149 -0.19 -2.04 1.29
C TYR A 149 0.43 -3.27 1.98
N MET A 150 1.65 -3.65 1.59
CA MET A 150 2.32 -4.87 2.05
C MET A 150 2.55 -4.86 3.57
N ASN A 151 3.04 -3.76 4.15
CA ASN A 151 3.25 -3.68 5.60
C ASN A 151 1.95 -3.87 6.36
N ARG A 152 0.85 -3.29 5.86
CA ARG A 152 -0.47 -3.41 6.48
C ARG A 152 -0.96 -4.86 6.50
N VAL A 153 -0.90 -5.54 5.35
CA VAL A 153 -1.39 -6.94 5.25
C VAL A 153 -0.45 -7.93 5.94
N VAL A 154 0.87 -7.72 5.89
CA VAL A 154 1.86 -8.58 6.56
C VAL A 154 1.69 -8.48 8.07
N ARG A 155 1.58 -7.27 8.63
CA ARG A 155 1.31 -7.08 10.06
C ARG A 155 -0.03 -7.68 10.48
N ALA A 156 -1.06 -7.55 9.63
CA ALA A 156 -2.39 -8.08 9.92
C ALA A 156 -2.47 -9.61 9.94
N LEU A 157 -1.71 -10.31 9.07
CA LEU A 157 -1.95 -11.72 8.77
C LEU A 157 -0.76 -12.66 9.02
N LEU A 158 0.48 -12.14 9.11
CA LEU A 158 1.69 -12.97 9.21
C LEU A 158 2.39 -12.87 10.58
N GLY A 159 2.08 -11.83 11.36
CA GLY A 159 2.66 -11.61 12.68
C GLY A 159 4.06 -10.99 12.63
N GLU A 160 4.94 -11.42 13.54
CA GLU A 160 6.20 -10.71 13.85
C GLU A 160 7.46 -11.37 13.25
N HIS A 161 7.40 -12.64 12.82
CA HIS A 161 8.61 -13.43 12.47
C HIS A 161 8.71 -13.80 10.99
N VAL A 162 9.77 -13.32 10.32
CA VAL A 162 10.10 -13.62 8.90
C VAL A 162 10.23 -15.11 8.65
N SER A 163 10.97 -15.81 9.49
CA SER A 163 11.30 -17.21 9.31
C SER A 163 10.09 -18.12 9.48
N THR A 164 9.15 -17.74 10.37
CA THR A 164 7.84 -18.38 10.46
C THR A 164 7.04 -18.14 9.19
N ALA A 165 6.94 -16.88 8.75
CA ALA A 165 6.15 -16.50 7.60
C ALA A 165 6.66 -17.12 6.28
N MET A 166 7.97 -17.13 6.08
CA MET A 166 8.60 -17.48 4.80
C MET A 166 8.99 -18.94 4.70
N PHE A 167 9.41 -19.57 5.81
CA PHE A 167 9.92 -20.95 5.82
C PHE A 167 9.08 -21.90 6.67
N GLY A 168 8.03 -21.41 7.32
CA GLY A 168 7.22 -22.22 8.22
C GLY A 168 7.99 -22.68 9.47
N VAL A 169 9.05 -21.97 9.85
CA VAL A 169 9.83 -22.26 11.06
C VAL A 169 8.94 -22.06 12.29
N PRO A 170 8.87 -23.01 13.24
CA PRO A 170 8.11 -22.82 14.47
C PRO A 170 8.56 -21.58 15.25
N ARG A 171 7.62 -20.82 15.84
CA ARG A 171 7.90 -19.54 16.53
C ARG A 171 9.08 -19.60 17.52
N PRO A 172 9.22 -20.61 18.41
CA PRO A 172 10.36 -20.66 19.32
C PRO A 172 11.72 -20.70 18.61
N VAL A 173 11.78 -21.40 17.47
CA VAL A 173 12.99 -21.48 16.64
C VAL A 173 13.18 -20.19 15.87
N ALA A 174 12.09 -19.60 15.37
CA ALA A 174 12.11 -18.31 14.66
C ALA A 174 12.70 -17.20 15.53
N THR A 175 12.29 -17.11 16.80
CA THR A 175 12.84 -16.15 17.76
C THR A 175 14.35 -16.29 17.94
N VAL A 176 14.88 -17.51 17.93
CA VAL A 176 16.33 -17.77 18.03
C VAL A 176 17.04 -17.39 16.72
N VAL A 177 16.49 -17.79 15.57
CA VAL A 177 17.04 -17.50 14.24
C VAL A 177 17.06 -16.00 13.96
N GLU A 178 16.05 -15.27 14.42
CA GLU A 178 15.91 -13.82 14.23
C GLU A 178 16.54 -13.02 15.38
N SER A 179 17.19 -13.66 16.35
CA SER A 179 18.07 -12.96 17.28
C SER A 179 19.21 -12.27 16.53
N SER A 180 19.76 -11.16 17.04
CA SER A 180 20.79 -10.39 16.31
C SER A 180 21.98 -11.24 15.84
N LYS A 181 22.38 -12.26 16.64
CA LYS A 181 23.44 -13.21 16.26
C LYS A 181 22.98 -14.23 15.21
N GLY A 182 21.78 -14.80 15.38
CA GLY A 182 21.20 -15.76 14.43
C GLY A 182 20.96 -15.13 13.06
N PHE A 183 20.42 -13.90 13.05
CA PHE A 183 20.09 -13.16 11.85
C PHE A 183 21.33 -12.81 11.04
N TRP A 184 22.43 -12.44 11.71
CA TRP A 184 23.72 -12.20 11.03
C TRP A 184 24.23 -13.46 10.30
N LEU A 185 24.19 -14.62 10.95
CA LEU A 185 24.61 -15.88 10.33
C LEU A 185 23.70 -16.24 9.16
N TYR A 186 22.39 -16.10 9.36
CA TYR A 186 21.38 -16.34 8.34
C TYR A 186 21.58 -15.45 7.10
N LYS A 187 21.80 -14.15 7.32
CA LYS A 187 22.13 -13.16 6.29
C LYS A 187 23.37 -13.56 5.50
N LYS A 188 24.44 -13.96 6.18
CA LYS A 188 25.69 -14.40 5.54
C LYS A 188 25.49 -15.65 4.68
N MET A 189 24.67 -16.59 5.13
CA MET A 189 24.36 -17.82 4.37
C MET A 189 23.53 -17.54 3.11
N LEU A 190 22.56 -16.64 3.18
CA LEU A 190 21.68 -16.35 2.04
C LEU A 190 22.30 -15.42 1.00
N LYS A 191 23.21 -14.53 1.40
CA LYS A 191 23.79 -13.48 0.53
C LYS A 191 24.19 -13.98 -0.88
N PRO A 192 24.89 -15.11 -1.07
CA PRO A 192 25.27 -15.58 -2.41
C PRO A 192 24.08 -15.98 -3.30
N PHE A 193 23.00 -16.51 -2.69
CA PHE A 193 21.78 -16.87 -3.41
C PHE A 193 20.96 -15.64 -3.77
N LEU A 194 20.84 -14.69 -2.82
CA LEU A 194 20.15 -13.42 -3.01
C LEU A 194 20.81 -12.61 -4.13
N SER A 195 22.14 -12.43 -4.09
CA SER A 195 22.86 -11.60 -5.06
C SER A 195 22.81 -12.18 -6.47
N LYS A 196 22.84 -13.51 -6.63
CA LYS A 196 22.65 -14.17 -7.93
C LYS A 196 21.27 -13.88 -8.52
N GLY A 197 20.24 -13.84 -7.67
CA GLY A 197 18.88 -13.47 -8.06
C GLY A 197 18.79 -12.02 -8.55
N LEU A 198 19.39 -11.09 -7.81
CA LEU A 198 19.35 -9.65 -8.13
C LEU A 198 20.12 -9.28 -9.41
N ARG A 199 21.11 -10.07 -9.83
CA ARG A 199 21.79 -9.86 -11.13
C ARG A 199 20.87 -10.09 -12.34
N LYS A 200 19.75 -10.80 -12.17
CA LYS A 200 18.79 -11.04 -13.25
C LYS A 200 17.92 -9.80 -13.42
N LYS A 201 18.27 -8.96 -14.40
CA LYS A 201 17.46 -7.82 -14.81
C LYS A 201 16.21 -8.29 -15.54
N ASN A 202 15.03 -7.98 -15.01
CA ASN A 202 13.78 -8.21 -15.74
C ASN A 202 13.38 -6.92 -16.46
N LYS A 203 12.86 -7.03 -17.68
CA LYS A 203 12.36 -5.88 -18.43
C LYS A 203 10.93 -5.54 -17.99
N PRO A 204 10.51 -4.26 -18.09
CA PRO A 204 9.10 -3.88 -17.98
C PRO A 204 8.20 -4.75 -18.86
N GLY A 205 7.00 -5.07 -18.39
CA GLY A 205 6.07 -5.96 -19.10
C GLY A 205 6.09 -7.42 -18.64
N ILE A 206 6.84 -7.73 -17.58
CA ILE A 206 7.00 -9.09 -17.04
C ILE A 206 5.68 -9.74 -16.63
N SER A 207 4.71 -8.92 -16.18
CA SER A 207 3.41 -9.38 -15.72
C SER A 207 2.42 -9.65 -16.87
N GLY A 208 2.62 -9.05 -18.04
CA GLY A 208 1.79 -9.27 -19.23
C GLY A 208 1.88 -10.71 -19.76
N GLU A 209 3.02 -11.37 -19.57
CA GLU A 209 3.20 -12.80 -19.88
C GLU A 209 2.53 -13.73 -18.85
N LEU A 210 2.34 -13.25 -17.62
CA LEU A 210 1.90 -14.05 -16.47
C LEU A 210 0.38 -14.13 -16.35
N PHE A 211 -0.29 -13.03 -16.64
CA PHE A 211 -1.72 -12.88 -16.46
C PHE A 211 -2.33 -12.40 -17.77
N PRO A 212 -2.43 -13.31 -18.77
CA PRO A 212 -2.84 -12.95 -20.12
C PRO A 212 -4.22 -12.29 -20.15
N LYS A 213 -4.33 -11.31 -21.05
CA LYS A 213 -5.43 -10.37 -21.28
C LYS A 213 -6.84 -11.00 -21.25
N GLU A 214 -7.50 -11.00 -20.11
CA GLU A 214 -8.98 -11.07 -20.08
C GLU A 214 -9.61 -9.69 -20.26
N SER A 215 -8.87 -8.60 -20.02
CA SER A 215 -9.35 -7.25 -20.30
C SER A 215 -9.11 -6.88 -21.77
N LYS A 216 -9.98 -7.37 -22.66
CA LYS A 216 -10.13 -6.78 -24.00
C LYS A 216 -10.77 -5.39 -23.85
N GLY A 217 -9.92 -4.38 -23.64
CA GLY A 217 -10.32 -2.99 -23.47
C GLY A 217 -9.10 -2.19 -23.03
N ASP A 218 -8.25 -1.81 -23.99
CA ASP A 218 -6.93 -1.20 -23.76
C ASP A 218 -6.98 0.30 -23.38
N GLU A 219 -8.10 0.78 -22.82
CA GLU A 219 -8.21 2.13 -22.25
C GLU A 219 -8.46 2.02 -20.75
N PHE A 220 -7.36 2.01 -20.01
CA PHE A 220 -7.40 2.10 -18.56
C PHE A 220 -7.06 3.53 -18.16
N GLU A 221 -8.03 4.22 -17.59
CA GLU A 221 -7.78 5.50 -16.94
C GLU A 221 -7.07 5.22 -15.61
N LEU A 222 -5.89 5.82 -15.45
CA LEU A 222 -5.26 5.90 -14.15
C LEU A 222 -6.18 6.70 -13.21
N PRO A 223 -6.16 6.42 -11.91
CA PRO A 223 -6.85 7.25 -10.94
C PRO A 223 -6.45 8.73 -11.12
N GLU A 224 -7.38 9.65 -10.89
CA GLU A 224 -7.16 11.11 -11.10
C GLU A 224 -5.83 11.61 -10.50
N HIS A 225 -5.50 11.14 -9.29
CA HIS A 225 -4.28 11.49 -8.57
C HIS A 225 -2.98 10.96 -9.20
N LEU A 226 -3.07 10.12 -10.24
CA LEU A 226 -1.97 9.53 -11.00
C LEU A 226 -2.13 9.74 -12.52
N ALA A 227 -3.18 10.42 -12.98
CA ALA A 227 -3.51 10.57 -14.40
C ALA A 227 -2.42 11.23 -15.26
N ASN A 228 -1.44 11.89 -14.62
CA ASN A 228 -0.32 12.57 -15.29
C ASN A 228 1.06 12.09 -14.81
N ALA A 229 1.13 10.94 -14.13
CA ALA A 229 2.42 10.42 -13.68
C ALA A 229 3.19 9.81 -14.85
N GLU A 230 4.45 10.21 -15.03
CA GLU A 230 5.38 9.53 -15.95
C GLU A 230 5.84 8.21 -15.32
N LEU A 231 5.17 7.11 -15.69
CA LEU A 231 5.51 5.76 -15.20
C LEU A 231 6.50 5.10 -16.15
N GLY A 232 7.47 4.33 -15.61
CA GLY A 232 8.45 3.60 -16.42
C GLY A 232 7.87 2.38 -17.17
N GLY A 233 6.99 2.64 -18.13
CA GLY A 233 6.42 1.67 -19.07
C GLY A 233 4.91 1.49 -18.94
N HIS A 234 4.27 1.16 -20.07
CA HIS A 234 2.81 0.99 -20.14
C HIS A 234 2.27 -0.12 -19.22
N GLU A 235 3.03 -1.19 -18.98
CA GLU A 235 2.55 -2.29 -18.15
C GLU A 235 2.47 -1.91 -16.66
N ARG A 236 3.30 -0.97 -16.20
CA ARG A 236 3.21 -0.44 -14.83
C ARG A 236 1.93 0.36 -14.63
N ALA A 237 1.57 1.19 -15.60
CA ALA A 237 0.30 1.90 -15.62
C ALA A 237 -0.90 0.91 -15.60
N ARG A 238 -0.83 -0.13 -16.44
CA ARG A 238 -1.87 -1.16 -16.51
C ARG A 238 -1.98 -1.98 -15.23
N SER A 239 -0.86 -2.39 -14.62
CA SER A 239 -0.89 -3.17 -13.39
C SER A 239 -1.46 -2.38 -12.21
N LEU A 240 -1.12 -1.10 -12.11
CA LEU A 240 -1.71 -0.17 -11.16
C LEU A 240 -3.22 -0.01 -11.38
N ALA A 241 -3.66 0.23 -12.63
CA ALA A 241 -5.07 0.33 -12.97
C ALA A 241 -5.85 -0.94 -12.63
N ARG A 242 -5.26 -2.13 -12.90
CA ARG A 242 -5.82 -3.42 -12.51
C ARG A 242 -6.03 -3.53 -11.00
N VAL A 243 -5.06 -3.12 -10.19
CA VAL A 243 -5.19 -3.12 -8.72
C VAL A 243 -6.27 -2.15 -8.25
N TYR A 244 -6.37 -0.97 -8.86
CA TYR A 244 -7.39 0.01 -8.51
C TYR A 244 -8.80 -0.52 -8.80
N GLN A 245 -9.04 -1.03 -10.02
CA GLN A 245 -10.33 -1.64 -10.40
C GLN A 245 -10.67 -2.87 -9.56
N LEU A 246 -9.66 -3.64 -9.15
CA LEU A 246 -9.84 -4.78 -8.27
C LEU A 246 -10.48 -4.38 -6.94
N VAL A 247 -10.20 -3.18 -6.40
CA VAL A 247 -10.81 -2.73 -5.13
C VAL A 247 -12.33 -2.73 -5.22
N ASP A 248 -12.88 -2.14 -6.28
CA ASP A 248 -14.34 -2.08 -6.50
C ASP A 248 -14.89 -3.45 -6.89
N LYS A 249 -14.19 -4.19 -7.77
CA LYS A 249 -14.59 -5.55 -8.16
C LYS A 249 -14.71 -6.46 -6.93
N LEU A 250 -13.73 -6.49 -6.05
CA LEU A 250 -13.77 -7.28 -4.80
C LEU A 250 -14.90 -6.81 -3.88
N TYR A 251 -15.11 -5.50 -3.77
CA TYR A 251 -16.22 -4.98 -2.97
C TYR A 251 -17.56 -5.52 -3.46
N TYR A 252 -17.91 -5.28 -4.73
CA TYR A 252 -19.23 -5.63 -5.25
C TYR A 252 -19.43 -7.14 -5.41
N SER A 253 -18.42 -7.87 -5.86
CA SER A 253 -18.56 -9.30 -6.21
C SER A 253 -18.21 -10.29 -5.10
N ARG A 254 -17.64 -9.84 -3.98
CA ARG A 254 -17.25 -10.71 -2.85
C ARG A 254 -17.74 -10.17 -1.52
N ILE A 255 -17.36 -8.93 -1.18
CA ILE A 255 -17.57 -8.39 0.18
C ILE A 255 -19.02 -7.95 0.41
N ASN A 256 -19.60 -7.19 -0.52
CA ASN A 256 -20.98 -6.71 -0.42
C ASN A 256 -21.98 -7.84 -0.68
N GLN A 257 -21.69 -8.74 -1.64
CA GLN A 257 -22.56 -9.88 -1.95
C GLN A 257 -22.72 -10.83 -0.77
N THR A 258 -21.69 -10.97 0.07
CA THR A 258 -21.75 -11.76 1.33
C THR A 258 -22.39 -11.00 2.48
N GLY A 259 -22.76 -9.73 2.28
CA GLY A 259 -23.32 -8.86 3.32
C GLY A 259 -22.34 -8.51 4.43
N MET A 260 -21.02 -8.69 4.20
CA MET A 260 -20.01 -8.46 5.22
C MET A 260 -19.80 -6.97 5.49
N VAL A 261 -19.77 -6.15 4.43
CA VAL A 261 -19.57 -4.69 4.54
C VAL A 261 -20.63 -3.95 3.74
N SER A 262 -21.47 -3.21 4.45
CA SER A 262 -22.47 -2.32 3.84
C SER A 262 -21.86 -0.99 3.41
N THR A 263 -22.50 -0.32 2.44
CA THR A 263 -22.14 1.05 2.04
C THR A 263 -22.24 2.03 3.21
N LYS A 264 -23.22 1.83 4.10
CA LYS A 264 -23.38 2.59 5.36
C LYS A 264 -22.15 2.46 6.25
N MET A 265 -21.60 1.25 6.41
CA MET A 265 -20.39 1.02 7.21
C MET A 265 -19.18 1.77 6.62
N ILE A 266 -19.02 1.74 5.29
CA ILE A 266 -17.95 2.49 4.61
C ILE A 266 -18.11 3.99 4.87
N ALA A 267 -19.32 4.54 4.70
CA ALA A 267 -19.60 5.95 4.96
C ALA A 267 -19.26 6.36 6.40
N ILE A 268 -19.57 5.51 7.38
CA ILE A 268 -19.21 5.75 8.79
C ILE A 268 -17.69 5.78 8.97
N LEU A 269 -16.97 4.80 8.41
CA LEU A 269 -15.52 4.68 8.56
C LEU A 269 -14.73 5.76 7.80
N ASP A 270 -15.31 6.33 6.76
CA ASP A 270 -14.69 7.42 5.99
C ASP A 270 -15.04 8.82 6.49
N ALA A 271 -16.06 8.95 7.33
CA ALA A 271 -16.47 10.23 7.89
C ALA A 271 -15.27 10.90 8.62
N PRO A 272 -14.99 12.19 8.36
CA PRO A 272 -13.85 12.91 8.96
C PRO A 272 -13.83 12.85 10.50
N GLU A 273 -14.99 12.97 11.14
CA GLU A 273 -15.17 12.91 12.59
C GLU A 273 -14.87 11.53 13.20
N ASN A 274 -14.88 10.48 12.38
CA ASN A 274 -14.59 9.11 12.77
C ASN A 274 -13.16 8.68 12.39
N GLN A 275 -12.35 9.57 11.84
CA GLN A 275 -10.93 9.29 11.61
C GLN A 275 -10.18 9.32 12.94
N LEU A 276 -9.08 8.56 13.02
CA LEU A 276 -8.20 8.56 14.19
C LEU A 276 -7.72 10.00 14.48
N PRO A 277 -8.07 10.59 15.64
CA PRO A 277 -7.62 11.93 15.96
C PRO A 277 -6.09 11.99 16.07
N LYS A 278 -5.50 13.07 15.53
CA LYS A 278 -4.04 13.31 15.55
C LYS A 278 -3.44 13.31 16.98
N THR A 279 -4.27 13.55 17.99
CA THR A 279 -3.89 13.60 19.42
C THR A 279 -3.85 12.23 20.10
N ILE A 280 -4.41 11.18 19.49
CA ILE A 280 -4.36 9.84 20.05
C ILE A 280 -2.97 9.27 19.80
N GLY A 281 -2.09 9.45 20.79
CA GLY A 281 -0.74 8.88 20.80
C GLY A 281 -0.75 7.35 20.81
N THR A 282 -0.43 6.74 21.94
CA THR A 282 -0.31 5.27 22.05
C THR A 282 -1.65 4.54 22.21
N ASN A 283 -2.76 5.26 22.42
CA ASN A 283 -4.05 4.63 22.78
C ASN A 283 -4.96 4.26 21.59
N LYS A 284 -4.36 3.98 20.42
CA LYS A 284 -5.07 3.67 19.17
C LYS A 284 -5.96 2.43 19.29
N ILE A 285 -5.51 1.41 20.04
CA ILE A 285 -6.26 0.17 20.30
C ILE A 285 -7.61 0.49 20.96
N ASN A 286 -7.55 1.22 22.07
CA ASN A 286 -8.72 1.53 22.88
C ASN A 286 -9.69 2.41 22.11
N TRP A 287 -9.17 3.30 21.28
CA TRP A 287 -10.01 4.07 20.36
C TRP A 287 -10.79 3.16 19.40
N ALA A 288 -10.12 2.22 18.72
CA ALA A 288 -10.80 1.32 17.79
C ALA A 288 -11.71 0.27 18.46
N LEU A 289 -11.31 -0.28 19.61
CA LEU A 289 -12.00 -1.41 20.24
C LEU A 289 -13.00 -1.03 21.34
N VAL A 290 -12.94 0.20 21.86
CA VAL A 290 -13.81 0.67 22.95
C VAL A 290 -14.53 1.96 22.58
N HIS A 291 -13.82 2.99 22.14
CA HIS A 291 -14.43 4.29 21.84
C HIS A 291 -15.37 4.20 20.63
N MET A 292 -14.87 3.76 19.47
CA MET A 292 -15.65 3.64 18.24
C MET A 292 -16.90 2.76 18.41
N PRO A 293 -16.82 1.58 19.05
CA PRO A 293 -18.00 0.76 19.31
C PRO A 293 -19.01 1.43 20.24
N THR A 294 -18.53 2.06 21.32
CA THR A 294 -19.41 2.65 22.35
C THR A 294 -20.13 3.89 21.86
N HIS A 295 -19.44 4.78 21.14
CA HIS A 295 -19.95 6.11 20.81
C HIS A 295 -20.49 6.23 19.39
N VAL A 296 -19.99 5.42 18.46
CA VAL A 296 -20.34 5.49 17.03
C VAL A 296 -21.15 4.25 16.63
N PHE A 297 -20.56 3.06 16.72
CA PHE A 297 -21.17 1.87 16.10
C PHE A 297 -22.47 1.44 16.76
N LYS A 298 -22.57 1.44 18.10
CA LYS A 298 -23.83 1.11 18.80
C LYS A 298 -25.02 2.00 18.41
N LYS A 299 -24.76 3.23 17.95
CA LYS A 299 -25.81 4.17 17.54
C LYS A 299 -26.20 4.03 16.06
N GLN A 300 -25.31 3.46 15.25
CA GLN A 300 -25.42 3.51 13.79
C GLN A 300 -25.46 2.14 13.12
N MET A 301 -25.17 1.07 13.86
CA MET A 301 -25.11 -0.31 13.37
C MET A 301 -25.97 -1.21 14.28
N ASP A 302 -26.97 -1.84 13.67
CA ASP A 302 -27.99 -2.60 14.41
C ASP A 302 -27.47 -3.98 14.84
N LYS A 303 -26.56 -4.57 14.04
CA LYS A 303 -26.04 -5.91 14.27
C LYS A 303 -24.69 -5.86 14.95
N THR A 304 -24.49 -6.71 15.96
CA THR A 304 -23.19 -6.87 16.63
C THR A 304 -22.07 -7.22 15.65
N ILE A 305 -22.35 -8.11 14.68
CA ILE A 305 -21.36 -8.51 13.69
C ILE A 305 -20.89 -7.35 12.81
N ASP A 306 -21.76 -6.41 12.46
CA ASP A 306 -21.37 -5.22 11.68
C ASP A 306 -20.36 -4.36 12.45
N GLN A 307 -20.55 -4.26 13.78
CA GLN A 307 -19.62 -3.53 14.65
C GLN A 307 -18.25 -4.24 14.71
N GLU A 308 -18.24 -5.57 14.75
CA GLU A 308 -17.02 -6.37 14.79
C GLU A 308 -16.26 -6.29 13.45
N VAL A 309 -16.97 -6.35 12.32
CA VAL A 309 -16.39 -6.11 10.99
C VAL A 309 -15.80 -4.70 10.92
N ALA A 310 -16.53 -3.66 11.35
CA ALA A 310 -16.02 -2.29 11.35
C ALA A 310 -14.77 -2.12 12.22
N GLN A 311 -14.69 -2.81 13.36
CA GLN A 311 -13.48 -2.83 14.19
C GLN A 311 -12.31 -3.54 13.50
N VAL A 312 -12.55 -4.65 12.81
CA VAL A 312 -11.51 -5.32 12.00
C VAL A 312 -10.94 -4.35 10.96
N LEU A 313 -11.80 -3.64 10.24
CA LEU A 313 -11.40 -2.63 9.25
C LEU A 313 -10.57 -1.49 9.89
N LEU A 314 -11.00 -0.98 11.05
CA LEU A 314 -10.21 0.03 11.78
C LEU A 314 -8.85 -0.49 12.20
N LEU A 315 -8.76 -1.71 12.75
CA LEU A 315 -7.49 -2.31 13.16
C LEU A 315 -6.55 -2.50 11.97
N VAL A 316 -7.07 -2.96 10.83
CA VAL A 316 -6.28 -3.06 9.59
C VAL A 316 -5.73 -1.69 9.18
N ASP A 317 -6.44 -0.58 9.41
CA ASP A 317 -5.92 0.75 9.06
C ASP A 317 -4.86 1.26 10.06
N ILE A 318 -5.15 1.17 11.36
CA ILE A 318 -4.39 1.91 12.39
C ILE A 318 -3.35 1.08 13.15
N MET A 319 -3.56 -0.23 13.27
CA MET A 319 -2.74 -1.12 14.08
C MET A 319 -2.98 -2.58 13.70
N PRO A 320 -2.44 -3.00 12.54
CA PRO A 320 -2.77 -4.29 11.96
C PRO A 320 -2.25 -5.47 12.80
N ASP A 321 -1.15 -5.31 13.53
CA ASP A 321 -0.51 -6.33 14.38
C ASP A 321 -1.34 -6.77 15.60
N ALA A 322 -2.35 -5.97 15.97
CA ALA A 322 -3.31 -6.34 17.02
C ALA A 322 -4.48 -7.18 16.49
N LEU A 323 -4.65 -7.26 15.16
CA LEU A 323 -5.84 -7.85 14.54
C LEU A 323 -6.03 -9.31 14.95
N GLU A 324 -5.02 -10.17 14.75
CA GLU A 324 -5.16 -11.61 15.03
C GLU A 324 -5.51 -11.92 16.50
N ARG A 325 -5.11 -11.03 17.42
CA ARG A 325 -5.32 -11.17 18.87
C ARG A 325 -6.67 -10.60 19.33
N SER A 326 -7.35 -9.85 18.49
CA SER A 326 -8.60 -9.16 18.83
C SER A 326 -9.80 -10.12 18.93
N TYR A 327 -10.80 -9.74 19.72
CA TYR A 327 -12.05 -10.51 19.82
C TYR A 327 -12.88 -10.39 18.53
N CYS A 328 -12.91 -9.21 17.90
CA CYS A 328 -13.65 -8.95 16.68
C CYS A 328 -13.12 -9.79 15.50
N TRP A 329 -11.79 -9.97 15.38
CA TRP A 329 -11.23 -10.91 14.40
C TRP A 329 -11.71 -12.34 14.60
N ARG A 330 -11.77 -12.84 15.85
CA ARG A 330 -12.28 -14.18 16.14
C ARG A 330 -13.77 -14.31 15.80
N ALA A 331 -14.56 -13.27 16.07
CA ALA A 331 -15.97 -13.25 15.75
C ALA A 331 -16.23 -13.23 14.23
N VAL A 332 -15.54 -12.36 13.49
CA VAL A 332 -15.62 -12.29 12.01
C VAL A 332 -15.17 -13.61 11.37
N ASN A 333 -14.10 -14.24 11.87
CA ASN A 333 -13.68 -15.57 11.40
C ASN A 333 -14.72 -16.65 11.68
N LYS A 334 -15.39 -16.59 12.84
CA LYS A 334 -16.43 -17.55 13.21
C LYS A 334 -17.65 -17.42 12.31
N GLU A 335 -18.04 -16.19 11.99
CA GLU A 335 -19.22 -15.90 11.17
C GLU A 335 -18.99 -16.21 9.68
N TYR A 336 -17.93 -15.66 9.10
CA TYR A 336 -17.72 -15.68 7.65
C TYR A 336 -16.70 -16.72 7.18
N GLY A 337 -15.98 -17.34 8.11
CA GLY A 337 -14.86 -18.24 7.81
C GLY A 337 -13.56 -17.48 7.53
N LYS A 338 -12.44 -18.20 7.72
CA LYS A 338 -11.10 -17.62 7.69
C LYS A 338 -10.72 -16.99 6.35
N GLU A 339 -11.09 -17.61 5.24
CA GLU A 339 -10.71 -17.11 3.91
C GLU A 339 -11.43 -15.79 3.59
N GLN A 340 -12.72 -15.68 3.91
CA GLN A 340 -13.47 -14.44 3.71
C GLN A 340 -13.00 -13.32 4.64
N ALA A 341 -12.69 -13.64 5.90
CA ALA A 341 -12.10 -12.68 6.83
C ALA A 341 -10.72 -12.18 6.34
N ARG A 342 -9.91 -13.04 5.70
CA ARG A 342 -8.64 -12.62 5.07
C ARG A 342 -8.89 -11.74 3.85
N LEU A 343 -9.85 -12.11 3.00
CA LEU A 343 -10.22 -11.30 1.83
C LEU A 343 -10.68 -9.90 2.23
N LEU A 344 -11.41 -9.77 3.34
CA LEU A 344 -11.79 -8.49 3.94
C LEU A 344 -10.56 -7.63 4.29
N VAL A 345 -9.54 -8.23 4.92
CA VAL A 345 -8.29 -7.54 5.26
C VAL A 345 -7.56 -7.05 4.01
N PHE A 346 -7.45 -7.88 2.98
CA PHE A 346 -6.83 -7.50 1.72
C PHE A 346 -7.57 -6.37 1.02
N TRP A 347 -8.88 -6.51 0.85
CA TRP A 347 -9.72 -5.51 0.23
C TRP A 347 -9.60 -4.15 0.94
N TRP A 348 -9.70 -4.15 2.28
CA TRP A 348 -9.60 -2.91 3.04
C TRP A 348 -8.20 -2.30 3.00
N ALA A 349 -7.15 -3.11 3.06
CA ALA A 349 -5.79 -2.63 2.91
C ALA A 349 -5.55 -1.99 1.54
N LEU A 350 -6.02 -2.63 0.45
CA LEU A 350 -5.96 -2.05 -0.89
C LEU A 350 -6.74 -0.73 -0.95
N ARG A 351 -7.95 -0.69 -0.40
CA ARG A 351 -8.77 0.52 -0.35
C ARG A 351 -8.08 1.65 0.41
N CYS A 352 -7.52 1.38 1.59
CA CYS A 352 -6.78 2.38 2.35
C CYS A 352 -5.60 2.93 1.55
N THR A 353 -4.81 2.06 0.93
CA THR A 353 -3.64 2.49 0.14
C THR A 353 -4.05 3.26 -1.11
N PHE A 354 -4.86 2.67 -1.99
CA PHE A 354 -5.08 3.19 -3.35
C PHE A 354 -6.26 4.16 -3.47
N VAL A 355 -7.23 4.12 -2.55
CA VAL A 355 -8.41 5.01 -2.59
C VAL A 355 -8.32 6.13 -1.57
N LYS A 356 -7.78 5.88 -0.37
CA LYS A 356 -7.69 6.90 0.69
C LYS A 356 -6.35 7.64 0.68
N GLN A 357 -5.24 6.91 0.76
CA GLN A 357 -3.90 7.48 0.99
C GLN A 357 -3.27 8.05 -0.28
N ALA A 358 -3.45 7.36 -1.42
CA ALA A 358 -2.90 7.81 -2.69
C ALA A 358 -3.46 9.16 -3.18
N LYS A 359 -4.57 9.66 -2.61
CA LYS A 359 -5.07 11.03 -2.85
C LYS A 359 -4.05 12.12 -2.50
N GLY A 360 -3.14 11.88 -1.56
CA GLY A 360 -2.05 12.83 -1.27
C GLY A 360 -1.04 12.95 -2.41
N LEU A 361 -1.06 12.05 -3.39
CA LEU A 361 -0.21 12.10 -4.58
C LEU A 361 -0.74 13.05 -5.66
N VAL A 362 -1.93 13.64 -5.46
CA VAL A 362 -2.41 14.72 -6.31
C VAL A 362 -1.40 15.87 -6.22
N ARG A 363 -0.79 16.22 -7.35
CA ARG A 363 -0.01 17.44 -7.45
C ARG A 363 -0.95 18.61 -7.21
N THR A 364 -0.55 19.60 -6.42
CA THR A 364 -1.16 20.92 -6.56
C THR A 364 -0.93 21.33 -8.00
N SER A 365 -1.94 21.16 -8.86
CA SER A 365 -1.93 21.87 -10.13
C SER A 365 -1.71 23.34 -9.76
N SER A 366 -1.01 24.08 -10.61
CA SER A 366 -1.09 25.53 -10.56
C SER A 366 -2.56 25.87 -10.78
N ILE A 367 -3.35 25.80 -9.70
CA ILE A 367 -4.77 26.10 -9.67
C ILE A 367 -4.85 27.43 -10.37
N GLU A 368 -5.61 27.38 -11.45
CA GLU A 368 -5.92 28.48 -12.33
C GLU A 368 -5.99 29.76 -11.50
N ARG A 369 -4.98 30.63 -11.65
CA ARG A 369 -5.23 32.08 -11.55
C ARG A 369 -6.11 32.48 -12.74
N ARG A 370 -7.28 31.87 -12.87
CA ARG A 370 -8.46 32.56 -13.39
C ARG A 370 -8.91 33.37 -12.17
N GLY A 371 -8.49 34.61 -12.01
CA GLY A 371 -8.84 35.63 -12.99
C GLY A 371 -10.32 35.99 -12.89
N ASP A 372 -10.98 35.69 -11.76
CA ASP A 372 -12.16 36.44 -11.31
C ASP A 372 -11.70 37.83 -10.85
N THR A 373 -11.21 38.64 -11.79
CA THR A 373 -11.45 40.07 -11.71
C THR A 373 -12.88 40.28 -12.13
N GLU A 374 -13.77 40.28 -11.14
CA GLU A 374 -15.06 40.95 -11.21
C GLU A 374 -14.82 42.38 -11.74
N ASN A 375 -15.07 42.59 -13.03
CA ASN A 375 -15.43 43.92 -13.51
C ASN A 375 -16.88 44.11 -13.06
N THR A 376 -17.03 44.70 -11.87
CA THR A 376 -18.30 45.18 -11.37
C THR A 376 -18.77 46.32 -12.27
N ASP A 377 -19.89 46.07 -12.93
CA ASP A 377 -20.72 47.07 -13.59
C ASP A 377 -20.98 48.24 -12.64
N THR A 378 -20.42 49.41 -12.97
CA THR A 378 -20.87 50.69 -12.40
C THR A 378 -22.16 51.08 -13.11
N ALA A 379 -23.27 50.50 -12.66
CA ALA A 379 -24.60 51.00 -12.94
C ALA A 379 -24.91 52.18 -12.01
N SER A 380 -24.84 53.37 -12.59
CA SER A 380 -25.44 54.62 -12.13
C SER A 380 -26.91 54.46 -11.77
N LEU A 381 -27.33 55.01 -10.62
CA LEU A 381 -28.64 55.54 -10.20
C LEU A 381 -28.46 55.87 -8.70
N SER A 382 -28.80 57.00 -8.08
CA SER A 382 -29.69 58.11 -8.40
C SER A 382 -29.44 59.19 -7.33
N GLU A 383 -29.18 60.44 -7.72
CA GLU A 383 -29.32 61.60 -6.81
C GLU A 383 -30.72 62.20 -7.01
N SER A 384 -31.56 62.12 -5.99
CA SER A 384 -32.76 62.94 -5.84
C SER A 384 -32.61 63.74 -4.56
N PHE A 385 -32.23 65.02 -4.69
CA PHE A 385 -32.30 65.99 -3.61
C PHE A 385 -33.62 66.78 -3.70
N VAL A 386 -34.35 66.71 -2.59
CA VAL A 386 -35.42 67.57 -2.06
C VAL A 386 -34.83 68.99 -1.84
N SER A 387 -35.49 70.15 -1.92
CA SER A 387 -36.89 70.61 -1.78
C SER A 387 -37.10 72.00 -2.41
N GLU A 388 -38.37 72.34 -2.58
CA GLU A 388 -38.99 73.65 -2.75
C GLU A 388 -38.42 74.77 -1.85
N ASP A 389 -38.08 75.92 -2.46
CA ASP A 389 -38.72 77.25 -2.26
C ASP A 389 -38.19 78.26 -3.31
#